data_AF-K2G102-F1
#
_entry.id   AF-K2G102-F1
#
_cell.length_a   1.000
_cell.length_b   1.000
_cell.length_c   1.000
_cell.angle_alpha   90.00
_cell.angle_beta   90.00
_cell.angle_gamma   90.00
#
_symmetry.space_group_name_H-M   'P 1'
#
loop_
_entity.id
_entity.type
_entity.pdbx_description
1 polymer ?
#
loop_
_entity_poly.entity_id
_entity_poly.type
_entity_poly.pdbx_seq_one_letter_code
_entity_poly.pdbx_strand_id
1 'polypeptide(L)'
;MQNKLCSILKDSLSFPYCSATTFYYLNHIDTPLKFWSNCGDQARRLKNSLFENWFKASYIEDILVGRHRSILCEVWQDTFYLNPYLMHEMPVLLDSLTNKVINSYPMSESAKSIIHISKEGNILNVMKLWPNTARKDSFSFNIGNKIEKDLTYEDHLSRAPHPEQKNLSLRVIDIEVKEVFHVIFDFLRQNLSAISSKGKFERWTIEFNDIIKKMARIIDSSPWEIEDYIMWAFLIREEIIRNGLR
;
A
#
# COMPACT_ATOMS: atom_id res chain seq x y z
N MET A 1 -21.24 -18.50 -5.78
CA MET A 1 -20.90 -17.75 -4.55
C MET A 1 -19.56 -17.08 -4.79
N GLN A 2 -19.55 -15.81 -5.20
CA GLN A 2 -18.29 -15.06 -5.23
C GLN A 2 -17.80 -15.03 -3.77
N ASN A 3 -16.66 -15.68 -3.50
CA ASN A 3 -16.20 -16.01 -2.15
C ASN A 3 -16.19 -14.73 -1.30
N LYS A 4 -16.86 -14.72 -0.13
CA LYS A 4 -16.98 -13.56 0.77
C LYS A 4 -15.61 -12.93 1.07
N LEU A 5 -14.57 -13.77 1.16
CA LEU A 5 -13.19 -13.33 1.32
C LEU A 5 -12.69 -12.46 0.16
N CYS A 6 -13.03 -12.80 -1.08
CA CYS A 6 -12.72 -11.99 -2.25
C CYS A 6 -13.45 -10.65 -2.23
N SER A 7 -14.72 -10.61 -1.76
CA SER A 7 -15.46 -9.35 -1.61
C SER A 7 -14.74 -8.43 -0.62
N ILE A 8 -14.42 -8.94 0.58
CA ILE A 8 -13.73 -8.16 1.62
C ILE A 8 -12.38 -7.63 1.11
N LEU A 9 -11.60 -8.46 0.40
CA LEU A 9 -10.34 -8.02 -0.19
C LEU A 9 -10.56 -6.92 -1.23
N LYS A 10 -11.54 -7.06 -2.12
CA LYS A 10 -11.88 -6.03 -3.12
C LYS A 10 -12.33 -4.73 -2.47
N ASP A 11 -13.18 -4.82 -1.45
CA ASP A 11 -13.66 -3.65 -0.71
C ASP A 11 -12.49 -2.91 -0.06
N SER A 12 -11.48 -3.64 0.43
CA SER A 12 -10.25 -3.04 0.97
C SER A 12 -9.40 -2.27 -0.05
N LEU A 13 -9.61 -2.49 -1.35
CA LEU A 13 -8.92 -1.76 -2.42
C LEU A 13 -9.53 -0.39 -2.72
N SER A 14 -10.74 -0.12 -2.21
CA SER A 14 -11.40 1.19 -2.36
C SER A 14 -10.73 2.29 -1.52
N PHE A 15 -9.90 1.92 -0.54
CA PHE A 15 -9.21 2.86 0.32
C PHE A 15 -7.89 3.35 -0.31
N PRO A 16 -7.69 4.68 -0.43
CA PRO A 16 -6.44 5.26 -0.90
C PRO A 16 -5.25 4.81 -0.04
N TYR A 17 -4.18 4.34 -0.67
CA TYR A 17 -2.90 4.19 0.03
C TYR A 17 -2.17 5.53 0.03
N CYS A 18 -1.73 6.02 1.17
CA CYS A 18 -0.92 7.21 1.30
C CYS A 18 0.19 7.00 2.34
N SER A 19 1.44 6.96 1.90
CA SER A 19 2.59 6.86 2.83
C SER A 19 2.85 8.17 3.59
N ALA A 20 2.29 9.30 3.11
CA ALA A 20 2.40 10.60 3.76
C ALA A 20 1.62 10.66 5.09
N THR A 21 0.53 9.90 5.20
CA THR A 21 -0.36 9.89 6.38
C THR A 21 0.37 9.62 7.69
N THR A 22 1.38 8.74 7.66
CA THR A 22 2.11 8.38 8.88
C THR A 22 2.77 9.59 9.53
N PHE A 23 3.25 10.56 8.75
CA PHE A 23 3.93 11.73 9.30
C PHE A 23 2.97 12.68 10.01
N TYR A 24 1.75 12.85 9.50
CA TYR A 24 0.71 13.58 10.22
C TYR A 24 0.36 12.91 11.56
N TYR A 25 0.20 11.58 11.55
CA TYR A 25 -0.02 10.81 12.79
C TYR A 25 1.14 10.99 13.78
N LEU A 26 2.38 10.90 13.31
CA LEU A 26 3.57 11.12 14.14
C LEU A 26 3.72 12.55 14.66
N ASN A 27 3.06 13.52 14.03
CA ASN A 27 3.03 14.90 14.49
C ASN A 27 1.75 15.26 15.25
N HIS A 28 0.96 14.25 15.65
CA HIS A 28 -0.32 14.44 16.35
C HIS A 28 -1.34 15.32 15.59
N ILE A 29 -1.28 15.32 14.25
CA ILE A 29 -2.23 16.02 13.40
C ILE A 29 -3.26 15.01 12.88
N ASP A 30 -4.53 15.34 13.05
CA ASP A 30 -5.64 14.53 12.52
C ASP A 30 -5.56 14.41 11.01
N THR A 31 -5.74 13.18 10.51
CA THR A 31 -5.64 12.88 9.09
C THR A 31 -7.03 12.81 8.46
N PRO A 32 -7.29 13.54 7.36
CA PRO A 32 -8.56 13.41 6.65
C PRO A 32 -8.75 11.99 6.14
N LEU A 33 -9.97 11.43 6.30
CA LEU A 33 -10.29 10.04 5.89
C LEU A 33 -9.91 9.74 4.43
N LYS A 34 -10.02 10.75 3.56
CA LYS A 34 -9.71 10.69 2.12
C LYS A 34 -8.23 10.49 1.78
N PHE A 35 -7.33 10.85 2.67
CA PHE A 35 -5.89 10.63 2.49
C PHE A 35 -5.38 9.44 3.28
N TRP A 36 -6.25 8.67 3.92
CA TRP A 36 -5.82 7.74 4.95
C TRP A 36 -5.50 6.36 4.39
N SER A 37 -4.21 5.99 4.39
CA SER A 37 -3.72 4.69 4.92
C SER A 37 -2.28 4.40 4.47
N ASN A 38 -1.37 4.11 5.40
CA ASN A 38 -0.13 3.41 5.03
C ASN A 38 -0.37 1.89 4.95
N CYS A 39 0.67 1.09 4.68
CA CYS A 39 0.52 -0.37 4.55
C CYS A 39 0.04 -1.04 5.85
N GLY A 40 0.42 -0.52 7.02
CA GLY A 40 -0.04 -0.99 8.33
C GLY A 40 -1.52 -0.68 8.55
N ASP A 41 -1.96 0.54 8.20
CA ASP A 41 -3.36 0.94 8.29
C ASP A 41 -4.25 0.14 7.35
N GLN A 42 -3.81 -0.12 6.13
CA GLN A 42 -4.55 -0.97 5.19
C GLN A 42 -4.69 -2.40 5.72
N ALA A 43 -3.61 -2.97 6.28
CA ALA A 43 -3.66 -4.29 6.90
C ALA A 43 -4.63 -4.31 8.10
N ARG A 44 -4.58 -3.28 8.95
CA ARG A 44 -5.48 -3.14 10.11
C ARG A 44 -6.95 -3.07 9.71
N ARG A 45 -7.29 -2.22 8.74
CA ARG A 45 -8.66 -2.12 8.23
C ARG A 45 -9.15 -3.43 7.64
N LEU A 46 -8.32 -4.07 6.82
CA LEU A 46 -8.65 -5.38 6.27
C LEU A 46 -8.88 -6.42 7.38
N LYS A 47 -8.03 -6.44 8.41
CA LYS A 47 -8.18 -7.33 9.58
C LYS A 47 -9.52 -7.09 10.30
N ASN A 48 -9.88 -5.83 10.53
CA ASN A 48 -11.15 -5.47 11.17
C ASN A 48 -12.34 -5.94 10.33
N SER A 49 -12.34 -5.68 9.02
CA SER A 49 -13.41 -6.17 8.13
C SER A 49 -13.49 -7.69 8.08
N LEU A 50 -12.36 -8.41 8.18
CA LEU A 50 -12.36 -9.87 8.28
C LEU A 50 -13.02 -10.33 9.59
N PHE A 51 -12.66 -9.71 10.72
CA PHE A 51 -13.25 -10.04 12.02
C PHE A 51 -14.75 -9.76 12.10
N GLU A 52 -15.22 -8.61 11.58
CA GLU A 52 -16.65 -8.27 11.46
C GLU A 52 -17.44 -9.31 10.66
N ASN A 53 -16.76 -10.06 9.80
CA ASN A 53 -17.32 -11.13 8.99
C ASN A 53 -16.92 -12.53 9.49
N TRP A 54 -16.51 -12.64 10.76
CA TRP A 54 -16.22 -13.89 11.46
C TRP A 54 -15.04 -14.70 10.91
N PHE A 55 -14.15 -14.05 10.16
CA PHE A 55 -12.90 -14.66 9.75
C PHE A 55 -11.83 -14.48 10.83
N LYS A 56 -11.03 -15.52 11.05
CA LYS A 56 -9.83 -15.42 11.89
C LYS A 56 -8.69 -14.89 11.05
N ALA A 57 -8.10 -13.78 11.47
CA ALA A 57 -7.02 -13.12 10.75
C ALA A 57 -5.89 -12.70 11.69
N SER A 58 -4.65 -12.83 11.22
CA SER A 58 -3.43 -12.43 11.93
C SER A 58 -2.53 -11.61 11.01
N TYR A 59 -1.72 -10.71 11.58
CA TYR A 59 -0.68 -10.02 10.84
C TYR A 59 0.53 -10.93 10.61
N ILE A 60 1.23 -10.64 9.51
CA ILE A 60 2.61 -11.08 9.28
C ILE A 60 3.42 -9.86 8.85
N GLU A 61 4.68 -9.84 9.26
CA GLU A 61 5.60 -8.73 9.00
C GLU A 61 6.72 -9.14 8.05
N ASP A 62 7.11 -8.19 7.21
CA ASP A 62 8.25 -8.35 6.31
C ASP A 62 9.54 -8.55 7.13
N ILE A 63 10.25 -9.64 6.89
CA ILE A 63 11.50 -9.97 7.57
C ILE A 63 12.73 -9.38 6.89
N LEU A 64 12.58 -8.79 5.69
CA LEU A 64 13.69 -8.12 5.00
C LEU A 64 14.02 -6.78 5.64
N VAL A 65 13.00 -5.92 5.79
CA VAL A 65 13.18 -4.54 6.29
C VAL A 65 12.26 -4.24 7.48
N GLY A 66 11.28 -5.07 7.81
CA GLY A 66 10.41 -4.85 8.98
C GLY A 66 9.36 -3.75 8.80
N ARG A 67 9.14 -3.25 7.57
CA ARG A 67 8.32 -2.04 7.32
C ARG A 67 6.95 -2.31 6.72
N HIS A 68 6.70 -3.52 6.23
CA HIS A 68 5.45 -3.87 5.56
C HIS A 68 4.68 -4.92 6.37
N ARG A 69 3.35 -4.75 6.43
CA ARG A 69 2.42 -5.72 7.05
C ARG A 69 1.48 -6.30 6.01
N SER A 70 1.25 -7.61 6.10
CA SER A 70 0.22 -8.32 5.35
C SER A 70 -0.65 -9.13 6.31
N ILE A 71 -1.69 -9.80 5.76
CA ILE A 71 -2.65 -10.58 6.55
C ILE A 71 -2.59 -12.06 6.14
N LEU A 72 -2.64 -12.92 7.15
CA LEU A 72 -3.06 -14.31 7.00
C LEU A 72 -4.51 -14.42 7.47
N CYS A 73 -5.35 -15.08 6.68
CA CYS A 73 -6.75 -15.37 7.01
C CYS A 73 -6.96 -16.88 7.01
N GLU A 74 -7.46 -17.43 8.11
CA GLU A 74 -7.79 -18.84 8.25
C GLU A 74 -9.26 -19.07 7.89
N VAL A 75 -9.52 -20.03 7.00
CA VAL A 75 -10.87 -20.46 6.61
C VAL A 75 -10.91 -21.98 6.65
N TRP A 76 -11.58 -22.53 7.67
CA TRP A 76 -11.58 -23.97 7.95
C TRP A 76 -10.16 -24.54 8.10
N GLN A 77 -9.70 -25.36 7.16
CA GLN A 77 -8.36 -25.96 7.14
C GLN A 77 -7.38 -25.18 6.25
N ASP A 78 -7.88 -24.17 5.53
CA ASP A 78 -7.10 -23.42 4.55
C ASP A 78 -6.56 -22.11 5.13
N THR A 79 -5.34 -21.76 4.75
CA THR A 79 -4.74 -20.45 5.05
C THR A 79 -4.58 -19.61 3.79
N PHE A 80 -5.10 -18.38 3.83
CA PHE A 80 -5.03 -17.41 2.73
C PHE A 80 -4.13 -16.23 3.07
N TYR A 81 -3.27 -15.86 2.14
CA TYR A 81 -2.53 -14.60 2.16
C TYR A 81 -3.34 -13.48 1.48
N LEU A 82 -3.42 -12.34 2.15
CA LEU A 82 -4.10 -11.13 1.69
C LEU A 82 -3.18 -9.92 1.85
N ASN A 83 -3.08 -9.08 0.82
CA ASN A 83 -2.29 -7.86 0.89
C ASN A 83 -2.84 -6.75 -0.04
N PRO A 84 -3.61 -5.79 0.52
CA PRO A 84 -4.23 -4.72 -0.28
C PRO A 84 -3.20 -3.78 -0.92
N TYR A 85 -2.02 -3.60 -0.33
CA TYR A 85 -0.93 -2.78 -0.90
C TYR A 85 -0.50 -3.25 -2.29
N LEU A 86 -0.58 -4.56 -2.52
CA LEU A 86 -0.21 -5.17 -3.79
C LEU A 86 -1.29 -4.95 -4.87
N MET A 87 -2.49 -4.49 -4.50
CA MET A 87 -3.59 -4.13 -5.40
C MET A 87 -4.05 -5.31 -6.27
N HIS A 88 -4.18 -6.50 -5.69
CA HIS A 88 -4.77 -7.67 -6.34
C HIS A 88 -6.10 -8.02 -5.68
N GLU A 89 -7.00 -8.64 -6.44
CA GLU A 89 -8.36 -8.92 -6.00
C GLU A 89 -8.56 -10.33 -5.43
N MET A 90 -7.55 -11.18 -5.58
CA MET A 90 -7.68 -12.62 -5.33
C MET A 90 -6.88 -13.04 -4.10
N PRO A 91 -7.52 -13.56 -3.05
CA PRO A 91 -6.83 -14.25 -1.97
C PRO A 91 -5.91 -15.36 -2.48
N VAL A 92 -4.78 -15.56 -1.82
CA VAL A 92 -3.79 -16.56 -2.22
C VAL A 92 -3.77 -17.70 -1.21
N LEU A 93 -4.33 -18.85 -1.59
CA LEU A 93 -4.25 -20.08 -0.80
C LEU A 93 -2.78 -20.50 -0.64
N LEU A 94 -2.35 -20.79 0.59
CA LEU A 94 -0.96 -21.07 0.93
C LEU A 94 -0.63 -22.56 1.08
N ASP A 95 -1.60 -23.42 1.38
CA ASP A 95 -1.31 -24.80 1.81
C ASP A 95 -0.69 -25.65 0.70
N SER A 96 -1.09 -25.40 -0.55
CA SER A 96 -0.52 -26.03 -1.74
C SER A 96 0.36 -25.09 -2.57
N LEU A 97 0.80 -23.96 -2.02
CA LEU A 97 1.54 -22.97 -2.78
C LEU A 97 3.03 -23.34 -2.86
N THR A 98 3.55 -23.47 -4.08
CA THR A 98 4.99 -23.49 -4.34
C THR A 98 5.40 -22.20 -5.05
N ASN A 99 4.76 -21.90 -6.17
CA ASN A 99 4.93 -20.67 -6.93
C ASN A 99 3.61 -20.31 -7.61
N LYS A 100 3.29 -19.02 -7.67
CA LYS A 100 2.12 -18.48 -8.34
C LYS A 100 2.44 -17.09 -8.88
N VAL A 101 1.94 -16.84 -10.09
CA VAL A 101 1.94 -15.52 -10.70
C VAL A 101 0.51 -15.01 -10.69
N ILE A 102 0.28 -13.84 -10.09
CA ILE A 102 -1.01 -13.17 -10.11
C ILE A 102 -0.89 -11.78 -10.69
N ASN A 103 -1.96 -11.32 -11.31
CA ASN A 103 -2.06 -9.98 -11.82
C ASN A 103 -2.58 -9.03 -10.72
N SER A 104 -1.99 -7.84 -10.62
CA SER A 104 -2.59 -6.71 -9.89
C SER A 104 -3.36 -5.80 -10.84
N TYR A 105 -4.05 -4.81 -10.29
CA TYR A 105 -4.57 -3.69 -11.06
C TYR A 105 -3.46 -3.07 -11.93
N PRO A 106 -3.75 -2.74 -13.21
CA PRO A 106 -2.78 -2.17 -14.12
C PRO A 106 -2.46 -0.72 -13.76
N MET A 107 -1.19 -0.38 -13.97
CA MET A 107 -0.66 0.98 -13.92
C MET A 107 -0.21 1.48 -15.29
N SER A 108 -0.32 0.67 -16.35
CA SER A 108 0.02 1.02 -17.74
C SER A 108 -0.99 0.40 -18.70
N GLU A 109 -1.33 1.06 -19.81
CA GLU A 109 -2.24 0.54 -20.85
C GLU A 109 -1.90 -0.92 -21.16
N SER A 110 -2.83 -1.84 -20.88
CA SER A 110 -2.76 -3.30 -21.07
C SER A 110 -1.72 -4.11 -20.26
N ALA A 111 -0.68 -3.51 -19.69
CA ALA A 111 0.28 -4.22 -18.83
C ALA A 111 -0.09 -4.12 -17.35
N LYS A 112 -0.54 -5.25 -16.79
CA LYS A 112 -0.80 -5.41 -15.36
C LYS A 112 0.53 -5.48 -14.60
N SER A 113 0.57 -4.96 -13.38
CA SER A 113 1.72 -5.29 -12.52
C SER A 113 1.66 -6.79 -12.22
N ILE A 114 2.81 -7.45 -12.28
CA ILE A 114 2.92 -8.88 -12.06
C ILE A 114 3.39 -9.10 -10.63
N ILE A 115 2.69 -9.96 -9.90
CA ILE A 115 3.08 -10.37 -8.55
C ILE A 115 3.51 -11.82 -8.62
N HIS A 116 4.77 -12.07 -8.27
CA HIS A 116 5.31 -13.40 -8.07
C HIS A 116 5.22 -13.73 -6.58
N ILE A 117 4.62 -14.88 -6.27
CA ILE A 117 4.48 -15.37 -4.91
C ILE A 117 5.02 -16.78 -4.87
N SER A 118 5.97 -17.05 -3.98
CA SER A 118 6.51 -18.39 -3.76
C SER A 118 6.56 -18.69 -2.28
N LYS A 119 6.37 -19.96 -1.93
CA LYS A 119 6.45 -20.44 -0.54
C LYS A 119 7.41 -21.61 -0.46
N GLU A 120 8.32 -21.56 0.51
CA GLU A 120 9.24 -22.63 0.86
C GLU A 120 9.18 -22.83 2.38
N GLY A 121 8.61 -23.96 2.82
CA GLY A 121 8.29 -24.19 4.24
C GLY A 121 7.40 -23.07 4.80
N ASN A 122 7.90 -22.38 5.83
CA ASN A 122 7.23 -21.25 6.47
C ASN A 122 7.63 -19.89 5.90
N ILE A 123 8.44 -19.83 4.84
CA ILE A 123 8.85 -18.57 4.22
C ILE A 123 8.00 -18.31 2.98
N LEU A 124 7.30 -17.17 2.99
CA LEU A 124 6.53 -16.65 1.86
C LEU A 124 7.28 -15.47 1.26
N ASN A 125 7.71 -15.58 0.01
CA ASN A 125 8.33 -14.50 -0.74
C ASN A 125 7.33 -13.91 -1.73
N VAL A 126 7.25 -12.58 -1.76
CA VAL A 126 6.36 -11.83 -2.62
C VAL A 126 7.13 -10.73 -3.32
N MET A 127 7.08 -10.72 -4.64
CA MET A 127 7.72 -9.68 -5.47
C MET A 127 6.70 -9.09 -6.41
N LYS A 128 6.52 -7.77 -6.36
CA LYS A 128 5.73 -7.01 -7.31
C LYS A 128 6.63 -6.31 -8.32
N LEU A 129 6.40 -6.61 -9.59
CA LEU A 129 7.03 -5.97 -10.73
C LEU A 129 6.09 -4.90 -11.29
N TRP A 130 6.56 -3.66 -11.30
CA TRP A 130 5.80 -2.54 -11.85
C TRP A 130 6.07 -2.41 -13.35
N PRO A 131 5.03 -2.34 -14.19
CA PRO A 131 5.21 -2.32 -15.64
C PRO A 131 5.95 -1.07 -16.08
N ASN A 132 6.80 -1.19 -17.11
CA ASN A 132 7.59 -0.09 -17.70
C ASN A 132 8.50 0.65 -16.71
N THR A 133 8.87 0.03 -15.59
CA THR A 133 9.85 0.58 -14.65
C THR A 133 10.84 -0.49 -14.20
N ALA A 134 12.01 -0.05 -13.72
CA ALA A 134 12.95 -0.94 -13.03
C ALA A 134 12.54 -1.23 -11.56
N ARG A 135 11.45 -0.62 -11.07
CA ARG A 135 11.03 -0.74 -9.68
C ARG A 135 10.53 -2.15 -9.38
N LYS A 136 10.99 -2.70 -8.27
CA LYS A 136 10.53 -3.97 -7.71
C LYS A 136 10.25 -3.75 -6.23
N ASP A 137 9.07 -4.14 -5.77
CA ASP A 137 8.76 -4.19 -4.35
C ASP A 137 8.86 -5.66 -3.91
N SER A 138 9.81 -5.97 -3.03
CA SER A 138 10.08 -7.33 -2.55
C SER A 138 9.82 -7.42 -1.06
N PHE A 139 9.15 -8.50 -0.65
CA PHE A 139 8.82 -8.78 0.73
C PHE A 139 9.05 -10.28 1.01
N SER A 140 9.51 -10.58 2.22
CA SER A 140 9.58 -11.96 2.71
C SER A 140 8.88 -12.04 4.06
N PHE A 141 8.11 -13.09 4.30
CA PHE A 141 7.36 -13.27 5.54
C PHE A 141 7.63 -14.65 6.11
N ASN A 142 7.82 -14.74 7.43
CA ASN A 142 7.71 -16.01 8.14
C ASN A 142 6.25 -16.22 8.55
N ILE A 143 5.51 -17.05 7.82
CA ILE A 143 4.07 -17.28 8.05
C ILE A 143 3.78 -18.07 9.33
N GLY A 144 4.81 -18.67 9.95
CA GLY A 144 4.70 -19.26 11.29
C GLY A 144 4.73 -18.23 12.42
N ASN A 145 5.22 -17.02 12.17
CA ASN A 145 5.30 -15.94 13.16
C ASN A 145 4.12 -14.97 13.01
N LYS A 146 2.97 -15.36 13.57
CA LYS A 146 1.74 -14.58 13.54
C LYS A 146 1.77 -13.47 14.60
N ILE A 147 1.40 -12.26 14.21
CA ILE A 147 1.33 -11.09 15.09
C ILE A 147 -0.13 -10.68 15.26
N GLU A 148 -0.57 -10.49 16.49
CA GLU A 148 -1.96 -10.08 16.77
C GLU A 148 -2.12 -8.58 17.01
N LYS A 149 -1.08 -7.93 17.54
CA LYS A 149 -1.14 -6.54 17.98
C LYS A 149 -1.02 -5.58 16.80
N ASP A 150 -1.79 -4.49 16.86
CA ASP A 150 -1.61 -3.34 15.97
C ASP A 150 -0.27 -2.64 16.22
N LEU A 151 0.17 -1.83 15.26
CA LEU A 151 1.37 -1.01 15.41
C LEU A 151 1.12 0.07 16.47
N THR A 152 2.10 0.30 17.34
CA THR A 152 2.10 1.43 18.27
C THR A 152 2.66 2.68 17.59
N TYR A 153 2.61 3.81 18.31
CA TYR A 153 3.25 5.05 17.87
C TYR A 153 4.75 4.85 17.61
N GLU A 154 5.44 4.15 18.51
CA GLU A 154 6.88 3.86 18.44
C GLU A 154 7.21 2.95 17.26
N ASP A 155 6.32 2.00 16.94
CA ASP A 155 6.46 1.19 15.72
C ASP A 155 6.38 2.07 14.46
N HIS A 156 5.44 3.02 14.40
CA HIS A 156 5.35 3.96 13.28
C HIS A 156 6.57 4.88 13.20
N LEU A 157 7.05 5.36 14.35
CA LEU A 157 8.20 6.26 14.45
C LEU A 157 9.48 5.58 13.99
N SER A 158 9.68 4.30 14.30
CA SER A 158 10.85 3.54 13.86
C SER A 158 10.80 3.16 12.37
N ARG A 159 9.61 2.97 11.79
CA ARG A 159 9.44 2.46 10.42
C ARG A 159 9.32 3.56 9.35
N ALA A 160 8.63 4.66 9.64
CA ALA A 160 8.28 5.67 8.64
C ALA A 160 9.45 6.55 8.16
N PRO A 161 10.35 7.06 9.02
CA PRO A 161 11.50 7.86 8.59
C PRO A 161 12.69 7.00 8.14
N HIS A 162 12.49 5.72 7.82
CA HIS A 162 13.56 4.79 7.50
C HIS A 162 14.47 5.29 6.33
N PRO A 163 15.80 5.13 6.40
CA PRO A 163 16.74 5.65 5.39
C PRO A 163 16.52 5.13 3.96
N GLU A 164 15.95 3.94 3.82
CA GLU A 164 15.60 3.37 2.51
C GLU A 164 14.35 3.99 1.88
N GLN A 165 13.54 4.72 2.63
CA GLN A 165 12.40 5.41 2.05
C GLN A 165 12.90 6.59 1.22
N LYS A 166 12.70 6.52 -0.11
CA LYS A 166 13.16 7.55 -1.06
C LYS A 166 12.06 8.47 -1.55
N ASN A 167 10.81 8.21 -1.19
CA ASN A 167 9.67 9.01 -1.59
C ASN A 167 8.51 8.94 -0.59
N LEU A 168 7.58 9.90 -0.73
CA LEU A 168 6.20 9.76 -0.28
C LEU A 168 5.30 9.51 -1.47
N SER A 169 4.17 8.87 -1.23
CA SER A 169 3.20 8.68 -2.29
C SER A 169 1.76 8.52 -1.84
N LEU A 170 0.85 8.86 -2.75
CA LEU A 170 -0.58 8.59 -2.69
C LEU A 170 -0.97 7.74 -3.90
N ARG A 171 -1.69 6.63 -3.69
CA ARG A 171 -2.20 5.73 -4.72
C ARG A 171 -3.70 5.55 -4.54
N VAL A 172 -4.43 5.66 -5.64
CA VAL A 172 -5.87 5.45 -5.69
C VAL A 172 -6.20 4.52 -6.85
N ILE A 173 -7.18 3.65 -6.65
CA ILE A 173 -7.68 2.78 -7.69
C ILE A 173 -9.01 3.34 -8.17
N ASP A 174 -9.08 3.62 -9.46
CA ASP A 174 -10.35 3.85 -10.14
C ASP A 174 -10.92 2.50 -10.55
N ILE A 175 -11.93 2.04 -9.81
CA ILE A 175 -12.56 0.73 -10.01
C ILE A 175 -13.34 0.69 -11.32
N GLU A 176 -13.90 1.83 -11.77
CA GLU A 176 -14.72 1.91 -12.98
C GLU A 176 -13.88 1.67 -14.23
N VAL A 177 -12.74 2.36 -14.34
CA VAL A 177 -11.81 2.18 -15.48
C VAL A 177 -10.70 1.17 -15.21
N LYS A 178 -10.68 0.57 -14.01
CA LYS A 178 -9.70 -0.43 -13.56
C LYS A 178 -8.25 0.06 -13.68
N GLU A 179 -7.99 1.29 -13.28
CA GLU A 179 -6.68 1.94 -13.38
C GLU A 179 -6.18 2.35 -11.99
N VAL A 180 -4.87 2.29 -11.77
CA VAL A 180 -4.25 2.90 -10.58
C VAL A 180 -3.62 4.23 -10.95
N PHE A 181 -3.99 5.28 -10.22
CA PHE A 181 -3.33 6.58 -10.27
C PHE A 181 -2.42 6.76 -9.07
N HIS A 182 -1.25 7.36 -9.28
CA HIS A 182 -0.21 7.44 -8.26
C HIS A 182 0.49 8.79 -8.33
N VAL A 183 0.60 9.46 -7.19
CA VAL A 183 1.45 10.63 -7.01
C VAL A 183 2.62 10.28 -6.14
N ILE A 184 3.80 10.73 -6.53
CA ILE A 184 5.06 10.49 -5.84
C ILE A 184 5.75 11.83 -5.60
N PHE A 185 6.16 12.07 -4.36
CA PHE A 185 7.15 13.09 -4.02
C PHE A 185 8.52 12.44 -3.82
N ASP A 186 9.47 12.74 -4.70
CA ASP A 186 10.83 12.21 -4.68
C ASP A 186 11.71 13.05 -3.74
N PHE A 187 12.36 12.43 -2.74
CA PHE A 187 13.16 13.16 -1.75
C PHE A 187 14.46 13.74 -2.32
N LEU A 188 15.06 13.05 -3.29
CA LEU A 188 16.33 13.48 -3.87
C LEU A 188 16.12 14.68 -4.80
N ARG A 189 15.07 14.60 -5.63
CA ARG A 189 14.72 15.65 -6.59
C ARG A 189 13.87 16.75 -5.98
N GLN A 190 13.28 16.50 -4.81
CA GLN A 190 12.28 17.37 -4.17
C GLN A 190 11.18 17.82 -5.14
N ASN A 191 10.70 16.87 -5.96
CA ASN A 191 9.69 17.14 -6.97
C ASN A 191 8.55 16.14 -6.92
N LEU A 192 7.37 16.58 -7.35
CA LEU A 192 6.21 15.73 -7.58
C LEU A 192 6.23 15.14 -8.98
N SER A 193 5.74 13.92 -9.09
CA SER A 193 5.40 13.28 -10.35
C SER A 193 4.14 12.46 -10.20
N ALA A 194 3.40 12.33 -11.28
CA ALA A 194 2.22 11.50 -11.36
C ALA A 194 2.51 10.31 -12.27
N ILE A 195 1.98 9.15 -11.91
CA ILE A 195 2.06 7.91 -12.68
C ILE A 195 0.63 7.44 -12.94
N SER A 196 0.40 7.07 -14.19
CA SER A 196 -0.85 6.48 -14.66
C SER A 196 -0.57 5.47 -15.75
N SER A 197 -1.64 4.93 -16.34
CA SER A 197 -1.58 4.02 -17.48
C SER A 197 -0.69 4.50 -18.65
N LYS A 198 -0.53 5.82 -18.77
CA LYS A 198 0.18 6.48 -19.87
C LYS A 198 1.66 6.72 -19.59
N GLY A 199 2.15 6.40 -18.39
CA GLY A 199 3.54 6.59 -17.99
C GLY A 199 3.71 7.52 -16.78
N LYS A 200 4.94 8.02 -16.63
CA LYS A 200 5.33 8.95 -15.56
C LYS A 200 5.41 10.37 -16.12
N PHE A 201 4.77 11.31 -15.43
CA PHE A 201 4.66 12.71 -15.81
C PHE A 201 5.15 13.60 -14.67
N GLU A 202 6.08 14.49 -14.97
CA GLU A 202 6.60 15.45 -13.99
C GLU A 202 5.55 16.55 -13.71
N ARG A 203 5.66 17.17 -12.52
CA ARG A 203 4.78 18.27 -12.10
C ARG A 203 4.63 19.35 -13.19
N TRP A 204 3.44 19.94 -13.27
CA TRP A 204 3.06 21.03 -14.19
C TRP A 204 2.86 20.65 -15.66
N THR A 205 3.11 19.40 -16.05
CA THR A 205 2.66 18.89 -17.36
C THR A 205 1.13 18.78 -17.42
N ILE A 206 0.57 18.78 -18.62
CA ILE A 206 -0.88 18.63 -18.83
C ILE A 206 -1.35 17.29 -18.27
N GLU A 207 -0.59 16.23 -18.55
CA GLU A 207 -0.86 14.87 -18.11
C GLU A 207 -0.79 14.73 -16.58
N PHE A 208 0.19 15.38 -15.93
CA PHE A 208 0.23 15.45 -14.48
C PHE A 208 -1.06 16.06 -13.91
N ASN A 209 -1.45 17.24 -14.41
CA ASN A 209 -2.64 17.95 -13.94
C ASN A 209 -3.91 17.13 -14.15
N ASP A 210 -4.01 16.40 -15.26
CA ASP A 210 -5.15 15.54 -15.55
C ASP A 210 -5.22 14.34 -14.59
N ILE A 211 -4.08 13.72 -14.27
CA ILE A 211 -4.02 12.62 -13.29
C ILE A 211 -4.42 13.13 -11.90
N ILE A 212 -3.86 14.26 -11.44
CA ILE A 212 -4.21 14.83 -10.14
C ILE A 212 -5.72 15.14 -10.06
N LYS A 213 -6.30 15.74 -11.12
CA LYS A 213 -7.75 16.02 -11.16
C LYS A 213 -8.60 14.76 -11.06
N LYS A 214 -8.19 13.66 -11.72
CA LYS A 214 -8.88 12.37 -11.59
C LYS A 214 -8.77 11.82 -10.17
N MET A 215 -7.56 11.82 -9.60
CA MET A 215 -7.34 11.38 -8.22
C MET A 215 -8.20 12.18 -7.23
N ALA A 216 -8.22 13.50 -7.38
CA ALA A 216 -9.00 14.41 -6.55
C ALA A 216 -10.51 14.07 -6.57
N ARG A 217 -11.06 13.73 -7.74
CA ARG A 217 -12.45 13.28 -7.86
C ARG A 217 -12.71 11.95 -7.13
N ILE A 218 -11.79 11.00 -7.26
CA ILE A 218 -11.94 9.66 -6.65
C ILE A 218 -11.99 9.74 -5.12
N ILE A 219 -11.19 10.63 -4.53
CA ILE A 219 -11.07 10.74 -3.06
C ILE A 219 -11.83 11.92 -2.47
N ASP A 220 -12.69 12.58 -3.26
CA ASP A 220 -13.43 13.77 -2.83
C ASP A 220 -12.53 14.87 -2.23
N SER A 221 -11.55 15.30 -3.03
CA SER A 221 -10.54 16.30 -2.70
C SER A 221 -10.38 17.32 -3.83
N SER A 222 -9.51 18.30 -3.62
CA SER A 222 -9.05 19.19 -4.69
C SER A 222 -7.62 18.83 -5.13
N PRO A 223 -7.23 19.15 -6.38
CA PRO A 223 -5.85 18.95 -6.84
C PRO A 223 -4.78 19.52 -5.91
N TRP A 224 -4.99 20.76 -5.45
CA TRP A 224 -4.08 21.49 -4.57
C TRP A 224 -3.91 20.79 -3.23
N GLU A 225 -5.00 20.28 -2.67
CA GLU A 225 -4.97 19.58 -1.40
C GLU A 225 -4.16 18.28 -1.47
N ILE A 226 -4.19 17.54 -2.60
CA ILE A 226 -3.33 16.37 -2.80
C ILE A 226 -1.85 16.75 -2.76
N GLU A 227 -1.48 17.79 -3.51
CA GLU A 227 -0.10 18.27 -3.59
C GLU A 227 0.39 18.76 -2.23
N ASP A 228 -0.39 19.63 -1.59
CA ASP A 228 -0.11 20.19 -0.27
C ASP A 228 0.04 19.08 0.77
N TYR A 229 -0.89 18.12 0.79
CA TYR A 229 -0.85 17.03 1.78
C TYR A 229 0.47 16.24 1.73
N ILE A 230 0.95 15.92 0.53
CA ILE A 230 2.20 15.18 0.37
C ILE A 230 3.41 16.07 0.71
N MET A 231 3.40 17.34 0.29
CA MET A 231 4.49 18.27 0.56
C MET A 231 4.62 18.58 2.07
N TRP A 232 3.51 18.82 2.76
CA TRP A 232 3.50 19.06 4.21
C TRP A 232 3.99 17.84 5.01
N ALA A 233 3.59 16.62 4.62
CA ALA A 233 4.14 15.41 5.23
C ALA A 233 5.65 15.28 5.05
N PHE A 234 6.20 15.73 3.91
CA PHE A 234 7.65 15.77 3.72
C PHE A 234 8.32 16.76 4.69
N LEU A 235 7.75 17.93 4.92
CA LEU A 235 8.29 18.90 5.89
C LEU A 235 8.27 18.33 7.32
N ILE A 236 7.17 17.68 7.72
CA ILE A 236 7.07 17.00 9.01
C ILE A 236 8.12 15.90 9.13
N ARG A 237 8.32 15.10 8.08
CA ARG A 237 9.37 14.08 8.03
C ARG A 237 10.75 14.67 8.29
N GLU A 238 11.09 15.77 7.61
CA GLU A 238 12.40 16.42 7.79
C GLU A 238 12.59 16.95 9.22
N GLU A 239 11.53 17.44 9.85
CA GLU A 239 11.55 17.86 11.25
C GLU A 239 11.80 16.67 12.20
N ILE A 240 11.08 15.58 12.04
CA ILE A 240 11.24 14.35 12.85
C ILE A 240 12.68 13.81 12.73
N ILE A 241 13.22 13.75 11.51
CA ILE A 241 14.59 13.29 11.28
C ILE A 241 15.61 14.23 11.92
N ARG A 242 15.43 15.55 11.80
CA ARG A 242 16.33 16.55 12.36
C ARG A 242 16.35 16.54 13.89
N ASN A 243 15.20 16.37 14.52
CA ASN A 243 15.06 16.40 15.99
C ASN A 243 15.43 15.06 16.66
N GLY A 244 15.74 14.03 15.86
CA GLY A 244 16.05 12.68 16.31
C GLY A 244 14.79 11.90 16.70
N LEU A 245 14.79 10.61 16.41
CA LEU A 245 13.85 9.65 17.01
C LEU A 245 14.19 9.60 18.50
N ARG A 246 13.55 10.45 19.32
CA ARG A 246 13.74 10.41 20.78
C ARG A 246 13.14 9.14 21.36
#